data_AF-A0A958IW11-F1
#
_entry.id   AF-A0A958IW11-F1
#
_cell.length_a   1.000
_cell.length_b   1.000
_cell.length_c   1.000
_cell.angle_alpha   90.00
_cell.angle_beta   90.00
_cell.angle_gamma   90.00
#
_symmetry.space_group_name_H-M   'P 1'
#
loop_
_entity.id
_entity.type
_entity.pdbx_description
1 polymer ?
#
loop_
_entity_poly.entity_id
_entity_poly.type
_entity_poly.pdbx_seq_one_letter_code
_entity_poly.pdbx_strand_id
1 'polypeptide(L)'
;LTLLGSEGRSTSTTILSFAILRELAAQGFPAADQKLLSFTDNRQDAALQSGHFNDFIQVARVRAALYHALDQYGELDHTTLDSAVFEAIRLPQESYAQTPATFPGAIRDNEAAFKTYLMYLALYDLRRGWRVTLPNLEQCALLEIHYRNLEENCAPDHLWEKVPLFNAMTAEERQEAAFQILDYFRKSYAIYSSNYLTSAAVDQNARNIRERLKAPWRFESQESIPLPAFMRYEPLQPGHRLYTASVGANSALGKYLRKLARIRGLTLKGDSYREFIEKVLQAFAAAGWLHPEEARNQDGSNTRLYQLRL
;
A
#
# COMPACT_ATOMS: atom_id res chain seq x y z
N LEU A 1 -30.70 8.37 -1.74
CA LEU A 1 -30.02 9.23 -2.73
C LEU A 1 -29.66 8.38 -3.94
N THR A 2 -30.35 8.62 -5.05
CA THR A 2 -30.29 7.87 -6.30
C THR A 2 -29.02 8.20 -7.09
N LEU A 3 -28.28 7.13 -7.42
CA LEU A 3 -27.16 7.05 -8.35
C LEU A 3 -27.61 7.47 -9.76
N LEU A 4 -26.86 8.35 -10.42
CA LEU A 4 -26.94 8.58 -11.87
C LEU A 4 -25.84 7.71 -12.48
N GLY A 5 -26.18 6.45 -12.82
CA GLY A 5 -25.20 5.46 -13.29
C GLY A 5 -24.37 4.80 -12.17
N SER A 6 -23.36 4.03 -12.51
CA SER A 6 -22.45 3.39 -11.53
C SER A 6 -21.53 4.37 -10.79
N GLU A 7 -21.56 5.66 -11.14
CA GLU A 7 -20.74 6.70 -10.54
C GLU A 7 -21.50 7.55 -9.50
N GLY A 8 -20.80 7.95 -8.45
CA GLY A 8 -21.34 8.86 -7.43
C GLY A 8 -21.33 10.31 -7.91
N ARG A 9 -22.35 11.10 -7.55
CA ARG A 9 -22.51 12.51 -7.96
C ARG A 9 -21.24 13.36 -7.73
N SER A 10 -20.56 13.16 -6.60
CA SER A 10 -19.33 13.90 -6.26
C SER A 10 -18.18 13.64 -7.24
N THR A 11 -18.05 12.39 -7.71
CA THR A 11 -17.05 12.01 -8.71
C THR A 11 -17.35 12.69 -10.04
N SER A 12 -18.60 12.64 -10.51
CA SER A 12 -18.98 13.30 -11.76
C SER A 12 -18.76 14.83 -11.71
N THR A 13 -19.12 15.48 -10.59
CA THR A 13 -18.82 16.92 -10.38
C THR A 13 -17.32 17.19 -10.40
N THR A 14 -16.51 16.31 -9.81
CA THR A 14 -15.06 16.45 -9.79
C THR A 14 -14.46 16.34 -11.19
N ILE A 15 -14.86 15.32 -11.95
CA ILE A 15 -14.39 15.11 -13.33
C ILE A 15 -14.78 16.27 -14.23
N LEU A 16 -16.05 16.73 -14.15
CA LEU A 16 -16.52 17.87 -14.94
C LEU A 16 -15.75 19.15 -14.57
N SER A 17 -15.56 19.41 -13.28
CA SER A 17 -14.81 20.57 -12.80
C SER A 17 -13.37 20.57 -13.30
N PHE A 18 -12.71 19.42 -13.20
CA PHE A 18 -11.34 19.24 -13.69
C PHE A 18 -11.26 19.40 -15.22
N ALA A 19 -12.21 18.84 -15.96
CA ALA A 19 -12.25 18.95 -17.42
C ALA A 19 -12.40 20.42 -17.87
N ILE A 20 -13.27 21.20 -17.21
CA ILE A 20 -13.42 22.64 -17.47
C ILE A 20 -12.10 23.37 -17.22
N LEU A 21 -11.47 23.16 -16.06
CA LEU A 21 -10.21 23.82 -15.72
C LEU A 21 -9.09 23.45 -16.70
N ARG A 22 -9.02 22.19 -17.12
CA ARG A 22 -8.07 21.71 -18.13
C ARG A 22 -8.30 22.37 -19.49
N GLU A 23 -9.56 22.54 -19.90
CA GLU A 23 -9.91 23.18 -21.16
C GLU A 23 -9.57 24.68 -21.14
N LEU A 24 -9.82 25.38 -20.03
CA LEU A 24 -9.39 26.77 -19.86
C LEU A 24 -7.87 26.90 -20.00
N ALA A 25 -7.11 25.97 -19.41
CA ALA A 25 -5.66 25.95 -19.57
C ALA A 25 -5.23 25.66 -21.02
N ALA A 26 -5.89 24.70 -21.69
CA ALA A 26 -5.60 24.33 -23.07
C ALA A 26 -5.88 25.48 -24.07
N GLN A 27 -6.87 26.31 -23.79
CA GLN A 27 -7.20 27.50 -24.58
C GLN A 27 -6.27 28.70 -24.29
N GLY A 28 -5.30 28.55 -23.38
CA GLY A 28 -4.30 29.57 -23.10
C GLY A 28 -4.79 30.70 -22.19
N PHE A 29 -5.88 30.51 -21.45
CA PHE A 29 -6.30 31.49 -20.45
C PHE A 29 -5.22 31.66 -19.37
N PRO A 30 -4.97 32.87 -18.86
CA PRO A 30 -4.04 33.09 -17.75
C PRO A 30 -4.42 32.26 -16.53
N ALA A 31 -3.43 31.77 -15.77
CA ALA A 31 -3.67 30.93 -14.58
C ALA A 31 -4.61 31.59 -13.55
N ALA A 32 -4.62 32.93 -13.47
CA ALA A 32 -5.51 33.68 -12.59
C ALA A 32 -7.00 33.59 -12.98
N ASP A 33 -7.29 33.24 -14.23
CA ASP A 33 -8.63 33.17 -14.83
C ASP A 33 -9.13 31.72 -14.98
N GLN A 34 -8.26 30.74 -14.79
CA GLN A 34 -8.59 29.31 -14.78
C GLN A 34 -9.33 28.93 -13.49
N LYS A 35 -10.56 29.42 -13.33
CA LYS A 35 -11.39 29.25 -12.14
C LYS A 35 -12.78 28.74 -12.51
N LEU A 36 -13.32 27.87 -11.67
CA LEU A 36 -14.70 27.44 -11.72
C LEU A 36 -15.39 27.83 -10.41
N LEU A 37 -16.52 28.53 -10.53
CA LEU A 37 -17.35 28.88 -9.38
C LEU A 37 -18.61 28.01 -9.40
N SER A 38 -18.81 27.23 -8.34
CA SER A 38 -20.01 26.42 -8.14
C SER A 38 -20.85 27.00 -7.01
N PHE A 39 -22.14 27.18 -7.25
CA PHE A 39 -23.10 27.64 -6.25
C PHE A 39 -23.84 26.45 -5.65
N THR A 40 -23.98 26.42 -4.34
CA THR A 40 -24.77 25.44 -3.61
C THR A 40 -25.44 26.13 -2.43
N ASP A 41 -26.65 25.70 -2.12
CA ASP A 41 -27.49 26.23 -1.04
C ASP A 41 -27.08 25.67 0.33
N ASN A 42 -26.25 24.62 0.38
CA ASN A 42 -25.78 23.99 1.60
C ASN A 42 -24.25 24.11 1.78
N ARG A 43 -23.82 24.77 2.86
CA ARG A 43 -22.41 24.93 3.23
C ARG A 43 -21.71 23.59 3.47
N GLN A 44 -22.38 22.60 4.05
CA GLN A 44 -21.77 21.29 4.31
C GLN A 44 -21.51 20.53 3.01
N ASP A 45 -22.47 20.58 2.08
CA ASP A 45 -22.29 19.98 0.75
C ASP A 45 -21.19 20.69 -0.02
N ALA A 46 -21.09 22.02 0.08
CA ALA A 46 -19.98 22.78 -0.51
C ALA A 46 -18.61 22.28 -0.02
N ALA A 47 -18.47 22.13 1.31
CA ALA A 47 -17.24 21.68 1.94
C ALA A 47 -16.92 20.22 1.60
N LEU A 48 -17.94 19.35 1.53
CA LEU A 48 -17.76 17.94 1.17
C LEU A 48 -17.33 17.80 -0.30
N GLN A 49 -17.90 18.58 -1.22
CA GLN A 49 -17.52 18.56 -2.63
C GLN A 49 -16.10 19.12 -2.86
N SER A 50 -15.72 20.21 -2.17
CA SER A 50 -14.37 20.76 -2.30
C SER A 50 -13.31 19.83 -1.69
N GLY A 51 -13.61 19.22 -0.53
CA GLY A 51 -12.76 18.17 0.05
C GLY A 51 -12.59 16.98 -0.88
N HIS A 52 -13.69 16.45 -1.42
CA HIS A 52 -13.64 15.36 -2.39
C HIS A 52 -12.82 15.72 -3.64
N PHE A 53 -12.98 16.93 -4.18
CA PHE A 53 -12.19 17.39 -5.33
C PHE A 53 -10.69 17.41 -5.01
N ASN A 54 -10.29 17.98 -3.88
CA ASN A 54 -8.88 18.08 -3.47
C ASN A 54 -8.26 16.70 -3.27
N ASP A 55 -8.95 15.81 -2.54
CA ASP A 55 -8.50 14.44 -2.30
C ASP A 55 -8.35 13.66 -3.62
N PHE A 56 -9.33 13.80 -4.52
CA PHE A 56 -9.31 13.13 -5.81
C PHE A 56 -8.12 13.58 -6.67
N ILE A 57 -7.91 14.90 -6.79
CA ILE A 57 -6.82 15.46 -7.59
C ILE A 57 -5.46 15.08 -6.98
N GLN A 58 -5.33 15.07 -5.66
CA GLN A 58 -4.11 14.65 -5.00
C GLN A 58 -3.79 13.17 -5.31
N VAL A 59 -4.74 12.27 -5.12
CA VAL A 59 -4.57 10.85 -5.42
C VAL A 59 -4.25 10.63 -6.91
N ALA A 60 -5.00 11.27 -7.81
CA ALA A 60 -4.77 11.17 -9.24
C ALA A 60 -3.37 11.67 -9.64
N ARG A 61 -2.92 12.78 -9.03
CA ARG A 61 -1.59 13.34 -9.31
C ARG A 61 -0.45 12.44 -8.83
N VAL A 62 -0.54 11.88 -7.63
CA VAL A 62 0.49 10.96 -7.11
C VAL A 62 0.55 9.69 -7.94
N ARG A 63 -0.61 9.13 -8.31
CA ARG A 63 -0.66 7.96 -9.20
C ARG A 63 -0.13 8.27 -10.60
N ALA A 64 -0.45 9.42 -11.17
CA ALA A 64 0.14 9.84 -12.45
C ALA A 64 1.66 9.98 -12.35
N ALA A 65 2.18 10.55 -11.26
CA ALA A 65 3.62 10.63 -11.02
C ALA A 65 4.26 9.24 -10.90
N LEU A 66 3.64 8.30 -10.18
CA LEU A 66 4.11 6.92 -10.09
C LEU A 66 4.11 6.22 -11.45
N TYR A 67 3.06 6.38 -12.24
CA TYR A 67 2.99 5.83 -13.60
C TYR A 67 4.12 6.38 -14.48
N HIS A 68 4.33 7.69 -14.50
CA HIS A 68 5.40 8.29 -15.29
C HIS A 68 6.80 7.95 -14.79
N ALA A 69 6.97 7.77 -13.47
CA ALA A 69 8.22 7.28 -12.90
C ALA A 69 8.51 5.85 -13.40
N LEU A 70 7.51 4.97 -13.42
CA LEU A 70 7.66 3.62 -13.98
C LEU A 70 7.91 3.63 -15.48
N ASP A 71 7.20 4.45 -16.25
CA ASP A 71 7.41 4.61 -17.70
C ASP A 71 8.84 5.07 -18.03
N GLN A 72 9.43 5.92 -17.18
CA GLN A 72 10.78 6.41 -17.35
C GLN A 72 11.86 5.41 -16.91
N TYR A 73 11.68 4.74 -15.77
CA TYR A 73 12.72 3.92 -15.14
C TYR A 73 12.55 2.41 -15.39
N GLY A 74 11.40 1.97 -15.90
CA GLY A 74 11.03 0.58 -16.13
C GLY A 74 10.60 -0.13 -14.84
N GLU A 75 11.56 -0.33 -13.93
CA GLU A 75 11.33 -1.01 -12.66
C GLU A 75 11.71 -0.10 -11.49
N LEU A 76 10.90 -0.14 -10.44
CA LEU A 76 11.14 0.59 -9.20
C LEU A 76 11.06 -0.36 -8.01
N ASP A 77 11.91 -0.11 -7.02
CA ASP A 77 11.89 -0.77 -5.73
C ASP A 77 11.74 0.25 -4.60
N HIS A 78 11.64 -0.22 -3.36
CA HIS A 78 11.49 0.68 -2.22
C HIS A 78 12.66 1.62 -1.98
N THR A 79 13.84 1.36 -2.56
CA THR A 79 15.03 2.20 -2.40
C THR A 79 15.04 3.39 -3.35
N THR A 80 14.28 3.29 -4.45
CA THR A 80 14.25 4.28 -5.56
C THR A 80 12.89 4.92 -5.74
N LEU A 81 11.81 4.29 -5.26
CA LEU A 81 10.41 4.68 -5.48
C LEU A 81 10.12 6.13 -5.09
N ASP A 82 10.57 6.57 -3.90
CA ASP A 82 10.26 7.92 -3.41
C ASP A 82 10.91 9.02 -4.27
N SER A 83 12.15 8.81 -4.67
CA SER A 83 12.93 9.73 -5.48
C SER A 83 12.38 9.77 -6.91
N ALA A 84 12.06 8.61 -7.49
CA ALA A 84 11.48 8.53 -8.82
C ALA A 84 10.11 9.22 -8.90
N VAL A 85 9.24 9.02 -7.90
CA VAL A 85 7.93 9.70 -7.83
C VAL A 85 8.10 11.21 -7.60
N PHE A 86 9.05 11.63 -6.77
CA PHE A 86 9.37 13.04 -6.55
C PHE A 86 9.85 13.74 -7.84
N GLU A 87 10.70 13.08 -8.64
CA GLU A 87 11.16 13.63 -9.92
C GLU A 87 10.04 13.71 -10.95
N ALA A 88 9.11 12.74 -10.95
CA ALA A 88 7.97 12.71 -11.86
C ALA A 88 6.88 13.74 -11.50
N ILE A 89 6.65 14.01 -10.22
CA ILE A 89 5.58 14.94 -9.79
C ILE A 89 5.89 16.42 -10.09
N ARG A 90 7.19 16.75 -10.23
CA ARG A 90 7.73 18.06 -10.67
C ARG A 90 7.12 19.26 -9.94
N LEU A 91 6.93 19.11 -8.62
CA LEU A 91 6.43 20.19 -7.80
C LEU A 91 7.58 21.07 -7.31
N PRO A 92 7.51 22.39 -7.48
CA PRO A 92 8.47 23.29 -6.87
C PRO A 92 8.21 23.36 -5.35
N GLN A 93 9.26 23.65 -4.56
CA GLN A 93 9.16 23.62 -3.10
C GLN A 93 8.07 24.55 -2.54
N GLU A 94 7.76 25.63 -3.23
CA GLU A 94 6.72 26.59 -2.88
C GLU A 94 5.33 25.93 -2.83
N SER A 95 5.16 24.77 -3.47
CA SER A 95 3.91 24.03 -3.48
C SER A 95 3.74 23.11 -2.27
N TYR A 96 4.82 22.59 -1.69
CA TYR A 96 4.77 21.56 -0.65
C TYR A 96 5.45 21.96 0.66
N ALA A 97 6.47 22.80 0.63
CA ALA A 97 7.23 23.20 1.81
C ALA A 97 6.46 24.23 2.64
N GLN A 98 6.47 24.02 3.97
CA GLN A 98 5.95 24.96 4.96
C GLN A 98 6.74 26.27 4.93
N THR A 99 8.06 26.16 4.84
CA THR A 99 8.98 27.30 4.70
C THR A 99 9.90 27.03 3.51
N PRO A 100 9.60 27.61 2.33
CA PRO A 100 10.51 27.56 1.18
C PRO A 100 11.88 28.13 1.56
N ALA A 101 12.94 27.45 1.15
CA ALA A 101 14.32 27.77 1.49
C ALA A 101 15.14 28.15 0.27
N THR A 102 16.17 28.97 0.47
CA THR A 102 17.12 29.37 -0.57
C THR A 102 18.45 28.61 -0.49
N PHE A 103 18.84 28.15 0.71
CA PHE A 103 20.09 27.42 0.91
C PHE A 103 19.96 25.95 0.51
N PRO A 104 20.93 25.36 -0.22
CA PRO A 104 20.85 23.99 -0.73
C PRO A 104 20.60 22.91 0.33
N GLY A 105 21.13 23.07 1.54
CA GLY A 105 20.88 22.13 2.64
C GLY A 105 19.41 22.08 3.04
N ALA A 106 18.81 23.25 3.28
CA ALA A 106 17.41 23.36 3.67
C ALA A 106 16.44 22.97 2.55
N ILE A 107 16.82 23.17 1.28
CA ILE A 107 16.07 22.65 0.13
C ILE A 107 16.05 21.11 0.19
N ARG A 108 17.21 20.47 0.34
CA ARG A 108 17.30 19.00 0.44
C ARG A 108 16.51 18.44 1.61
N ASP A 109 16.47 19.13 2.76
CA ASP A 109 15.63 18.72 3.89
C ASP A 109 14.13 18.72 3.52
N ASN A 110 13.66 19.77 2.84
CA ASN A 110 12.27 19.88 2.38
C ASN A 110 11.95 18.78 1.36
N GLU A 111 12.85 18.51 0.42
CA GLU A 111 12.71 17.43 -0.56
C GLU A 111 12.66 16.05 0.10
N ALA A 112 13.55 15.79 1.07
CA ALA A 112 13.58 14.52 1.80
C ALA A 112 12.29 14.26 2.58
N ALA A 113 11.74 15.30 3.22
CA ALA A 113 10.43 15.19 3.87
C ALA A 113 9.32 14.89 2.87
N PHE A 114 9.33 15.52 1.69
CA PHE A 114 8.32 15.30 0.67
C PHE A 114 8.43 13.92 0.02
N LYS A 115 9.65 13.43 -0.26
CA LYS A 115 9.92 12.05 -0.69
C LYS A 115 9.38 11.03 0.31
N THR A 116 9.64 11.25 1.61
CA THR A 116 9.11 10.39 2.68
C THR A 116 7.58 10.38 2.69
N TYR A 117 6.94 11.54 2.50
CA TYR A 117 5.48 11.62 2.39
C TYR A 117 4.95 10.83 1.18
N LEU A 118 5.58 10.99 0.01
CA LEU A 118 5.22 10.26 -1.22
C LEU A 118 5.40 8.74 -1.05
N MET A 119 6.45 8.29 -0.34
CA MET A 119 6.64 6.88 0.00
C MET A 119 5.44 6.34 0.77
N TYR A 120 4.97 7.03 1.82
CA TYR A 120 3.79 6.57 2.57
C TYR A 120 2.54 6.49 1.72
N LEU A 121 2.30 7.46 0.83
CA LEU A 121 1.16 7.41 -0.07
C LEU A 121 1.24 6.21 -1.01
N ALA A 122 2.43 5.95 -1.59
CA ALA A 122 2.65 4.81 -2.48
C ALA A 122 2.48 3.47 -1.74
N LEU A 123 3.09 3.31 -0.57
CA LEU A 123 2.96 2.11 0.27
C LEU A 123 1.51 1.86 0.68
N TYR A 124 0.78 2.91 1.03
CA TYR A 124 -0.61 2.78 1.41
C TYR A 124 -1.50 2.37 0.23
N ASP A 125 -1.15 2.77 -1.00
CA ASP A 125 -1.89 2.41 -2.22
C ASP A 125 -1.69 0.94 -2.65
N LEU A 126 -0.68 0.24 -2.09
CA LEU A 126 -0.44 -1.20 -2.30
C LEU A 126 -1.49 -2.10 -1.65
N ARG A 127 -2.28 -1.58 -0.70
CA ARG A 127 -3.33 -2.35 -0.04
C ARG A 127 -4.44 -2.70 -1.03
N ARG A 128 -5.28 -3.68 -0.70
CA ARG A 128 -6.52 -3.90 -1.44
C ARG A 128 -7.44 -2.69 -1.31
N GLY A 129 -7.58 -1.94 -2.40
CA GLY A 129 -8.56 -0.85 -2.52
C GLY A 129 -9.97 -1.39 -2.76
N TRP A 130 -10.93 -0.99 -1.92
CA TRP A 130 -12.37 -1.25 -2.12
C TRP A 130 -13.06 -0.17 -2.97
N ARG A 131 -12.35 0.89 -3.35
CA ARG A 131 -12.91 2.05 -4.06
C ARG A 131 -13.13 1.70 -5.53
N VAL A 132 -14.33 1.22 -5.86
CA VAL A 132 -14.74 0.89 -7.25
C VAL A 132 -14.58 2.09 -8.19
N THR A 133 -14.80 3.31 -7.70
CA THR A 133 -14.75 4.55 -8.50
C THR A 133 -13.36 5.20 -8.57
N LEU A 134 -12.36 4.66 -7.86
CA LEU A 134 -10.98 5.19 -7.88
C LEU A 134 -9.95 4.05 -7.73
N PRO A 135 -9.94 3.07 -8.66
CA PRO A 135 -9.02 1.94 -8.63
C PRO A 135 -7.56 2.40 -8.63
N ASN A 136 -6.68 1.65 -7.96
CA ASN A 136 -5.24 1.91 -8.00
C ASN A 136 -4.63 1.50 -9.35
N LEU A 137 -3.37 1.84 -9.58
CA LEU A 137 -2.71 1.57 -10.87
C LEU A 137 -2.64 0.07 -11.19
N GLU A 138 -2.44 -0.79 -10.19
CA GLU A 138 -2.47 -2.25 -10.34
C GLU A 138 -3.84 -2.73 -10.84
N GLN A 139 -4.93 -2.23 -10.25
CA GLN A 139 -6.30 -2.55 -10.67
C GLN A 139 -6.63 -2.06 -12.08
N CYS A 140 -5.97 -1.01 -12.55
CA CYS A 140 -6.08 -0.50 -13.91
C CYS A 140 -5.15 -1.21 -14.91
N ALA A 141 -4.36 -2.20 -14.48
CA ALA A 141 -3.31 -2.82 -15.28
C ALA A 141 -2.28 -1.81 -15.85
N LEU A 142 -2.02 -0.73 -15.08
CA LEU A 142 -1.03 0.30 -15.41
C LEU A 142 0.30 0.07 -14.69
N LEU A 143 0.36 -0.87 -13.75
CA LEU A 143 1.59 -1.41 -13.18
C LEU A 143 1.37 -2.86 -12.75
N GLU A 144 2.46 -3.58 -12.60
CA GLU A 144 2.49 -4.93 -12.04
C GLU A 144 3.42 -4.98 -10.83
N ILE A 145 3.13 -5.89 -9.89
CA ILE A 145 3.94 -6.10 -8.69
C ILE A 145 4.64 -7.44 -8.82
N HIS A 146 5.98 -7.42 -8.73
CA HIS A 146 6.80 -8.61 -8.68
C HIS A 146 7.47 -8.76 -7.31
N TYR A 147 7.80 -10.00 -6.96
CA TYR A 147 8.53 -10.31 -5.73
C TYR A 147 9.93 -10.79 -6.09
N ARG A 148 10.95 -10.18 -5.48
CA ARG A 148 12.35 -10.50 -5.76
C ARG A 148 12.66 -11.97 -5.50
N ASN A 149 13.47 -12.56 -6.38
CA ASN A 149 14.00 -13.92 -6.28
C ASN A 149 12.91 -15.00 -6.20
N LEU A 150 11.69 -14.74 -6.71
CA LEU A 150 10.58 -15.69 -6.66
C LEU A 150 10.92 -17.01 -7.36
N GLU A 151 11.44 -16.93 -8.59
CA GLU A 151 11.85 -18.10 -9.36
C GLU A 151 13.01 -18.84 -8.68
N GLU A 152 14.08 -18.12 -8.34
CA GLU A 152 15.28 -18.67 -7.70
C GLU A 152 14.97 -19.39 -6.38
N ASN A 153 14.08 -18.84 -5.55
CA ASN A 153 13.73 -19.44 -4.26
C ASN A 153 12.74 -20.62 -4.39
N CYS A 154 11.93 -20.66 -5.45
CA CYS A 154 10.95 -21.72 -5.68
C CYS A 154 11.52 -22.92 -6.45
N ALA A 155 12.61 -22.74 -7.21
CA ALA A 155 13.22 -23.79 -8.03
C ALA A 155 13.82 -24.98 -7.23
N PRO A 156 14.56 -24.80 -6.12
CA PRO A 156 15.28 -25.91 -5.49
C PRO A 156 14.36 -26.79 -4.63
N ASP A 157 14.09 -28.02 -5.07
CA ASP A 157 13.19 -28.97 -4.37
C ASP A 157 13.56 -29.22 -2.92
N HIS A 158 14.86 -29.35 -2.63
CA HIS A 158 15.37 -29.64 -1.29
C HIS A 158 14.97 -28.61 -0.23
N LEU A 159 14.70 -27.35 -0.63
CA LEU A 159 14.24 -26.29 0.28
C LEU A 159 12.77 -26.47 0.69
N TRP A 160 11.99 -27.21 -0.10
CA TRP A 160 10.54 -27.37 0.06
C TRP A 160 10.12 -28.73 0.61
N GLU A 161 11.06 -29.68 0.77
CA GLU A 161 10.81 -31.05 1.27
C GLU A 161 9.98 -31.09 2.56
N LYS A 162 10.22 -30.15 3.48
CA LYS A 162 9.56 -30.09 4.78
C LYS A 162 8.16 -29.46 4.74
N VAL A 163 7.74 -28.90 3.61
CA VAL A 163 6.46 -28.19 3.43
C VAL A 163 5.56 -29.04 2.52
N PRO A 164 4.65 -29.88 3.07
CA PRO A 164 4.00 -30.95 2.31
C PRO A 164 3.31 -30.50 1.01
N LEU A 165 2.63 -29.35 1.04
CA LEU A 165 1.97 -28.81 -0.15
C LEU A 165 2.96 -28.37 -1.23
N PHE A 166 4.03 -27.67 -0.84
CA PHE A 166 5.03 -27.15 -1.77
C PHE A 166 5.94 -28.26 -2.30
N ASN A 167 6.24 -29.27 -1.48
CA ASN A 167 6.98 -30.45 -1.93
C ASN A 167 6.23 -31.21 -3.05
N ALA A 168 4.90 -31.21 -3.01
CA ALA A 168 4.05 -31.83 -4.02
C ALA A 168 3.77 -30.94 -5.26
N MET A 169 4.47 -29.80 -5.39
CA MET A 169 4.31 -28.85 -6.49
C MET A 169 5.56 -28.83 -7.38
N THR A 170 5.36 -28.54 -8.67
CA THR A 170 6.48 -28.15 -9.56
C THR A 170 7.01 -26.76 -9.17
N ALA A 171 8.16 -26.37 -9.70
CA ALA A 171 8.74 -25.06 -9.44
C ALA A 171 7.78 -23.92 -9.81
N GLU A 172 7.12 -24.00 -10.96
CA GLU A 172 6.15 -23.01 -11.46
C GLU A 172 4.92 -22.93 -10.55
N GLU A 173 4.43 -24.07 -10.08
CA GLU A 173 3.30 -24.12 -9.14
C GLU A 173 3.66 -23.52 -7.77
N ARG A 174 4.91 -23.70 -7.31
CA ARG A 174 5.40 -23.05 -6.09
C ARG A 174 5.51 -21.55 -6.28
N GLN A 175 6.00 -21.08 -7.43
CA GLN A 175 6.08 -19.65 -7.74
C GLN A 175 4.70 -19.00 -7.67
N GLU A 176 3.69 -19.59 -8.32
CA GLU A 176 2.32 -19.09 -8.28
C GLU A 176 1.77 -19.11 -6.85
N ALA A 177 1.93 -20.22 -6.12
CA ALA A 177 1.46 -20.30 -4.74
C ALA A 177 2.14 -19.27 -3.81
N ALA A 178 3.45 -19.07 -3.99
CA ALA A 178 4.23 -18.10 -3.24
C ALA A 178 3.83 -16.67 -3.57
N PHE A 179 3.66 -16.34 -4.85
CA PHE A 179 3.13 -15.06 -5.30
C PHE A 179 1.82 -14.74 -4.59
N GLN A 180 0.85 -15.65 -4.62
CA GLN A 180 -0.47 -15.43 -3.99
C GLN A 180 -0.38 -15.24 -2.46
N ILE A 181 0.57 -15.90 -1.79
CA ILE A 181 0.82 -15.70 -0.35
C ILE A 181 1.40 -14.30 -0.09
N LEU A 182 2.46 -13.91 -0.81
CA LEU A 182 3.10 -12.60 -0.64
C LEU A 182 2.13 -11.47 -1.00
N ASP A 183 1.32 -11.67 -2.04
CA ASP A 183 0.28 -10.75 -2.47
C ASP A 183 -0.83 -10.60 -1.42
N TYR A 184 -1.23 -11.69 -0.76
CA TYR A 184 -2.16 -11.62 0.37
C TYR A 184 -1.60 -10.78 1.53
N PHE A 185 -0.30 -10.87 1.82
CA PHE A 185 0.35 -10.03 2.83
C PHE A 185 0.32 -8.55 2.44
N ARG A 186 0.79 -8.22 1.23
CA ARG A 186 0.79 -6.85 0.69
C ARG A 186 -0.61 -6.25 0.67
N LYS A 187 -1.59 -6.97 0.12
CA LYS A 187 -2.99 -6.52 0.00
C LYS A 187 -3.68 -6.34 1.36
N SER A 188 -3.18 -7.00 2.40
CA SER A 188 -3.62 -6.83 3.79
C SER A 188 -2.85 -5.72 4.53
N TYR A 189 -1.98 -4.98 3.83
CA TYR A 189 -1.07 -3.97 4.40
C TYR A 189 -0.22 -4.53 5.54
N ALA A 190 0.19 -5.80 5.43
CA ALA A 190 1.08 -6.46 6.37
C ALA A 190 2.52 -6.35 5.87
N ILE A 191 3.07 -5.14 5.87
CA ILE A 191 4.38 -4.80 5.32
C ILE A 191 5.31 -4.34 6.44
N TYR A 192 6.57 -4.77 6.39
CA TYR A 192 7.62 -4.44 7.33
C TYR A 192 8.68 -3.55 6.68
N SER A 193 8.99 -2.45 7.34
CA SER A 193 10.19 -1.67 7.08
C SER A 193 10.62 -0.99 8.37
N SER A 194 11.89 -1.18 8.76
CA SER A 194 12.47 -0.50 9.92
C SER A 194 12.44 1.02 9.79
N ASN A 195 12.52 1.54 8.56
CA ASN A 195 12.69 2.96 8.26
C ASN A 195 11.36 3.69 8.05
N TYR A 196 10.28 2.96 7.75
CA TYR A 196 8.98 3.55 7.42
C TYR A 196 7.82 3.04 8.26
N LEU A 197 7.78 1.76 8.64
CA LEU A 197 6.53 1.13 9.10
C LEU A 197 6.57 0.57 10.53
N THR A 198 7.66 0.78 11.27
CA THR A 198 7.66 0.59 12.73
C THR A 198 6.97 1.78 13.41
N SER A 199 6.39 1.59 14.60
CA SER A 199 5.75 2.69 15.33
C SER A 199 6.68 3.88 15.55
N ALA A 200 7.95 3.62 15.89
CA ALA A 200 8.95 4.67 16.09
C ALA A 200 9.28 5.41 14.78
N ALA A 201 9.44 4.70 13.67
CA ALA A 201 9.70 5.30 12.36
C ALA A 201 8.50 6.12 11.87
N VAL A 202 7.29 5.61 12.03
CA VAL A 202 6.05 6.32 11.70
C VAL A 202 5.95 7.62 12.49
N ASP A 203 6.16 7.58 13.81
CA ASP A 203 6.11 8.76 14.66
C ASP A 203 7.16 9.80 14.26
N GLN A 204 8.40 9.37 14.04
CA GLN A 204 9.50 10.25 13.66
C GLN A 204 9.25 10.90 12.29
N ASN A 205 8.90 10.10 11.29
CA ASN A 205 8.65 10.59 9.94
C ASN A 205 7.41 11.49 9.88
N ALA A 206 6.34 11.17 10.62
CA ALA A 206 5.14 12.00 10.69
C ALA A 206 5.42 13.37 11.32
N ARG A 207 6.28 13.44 12.34
CA ARG A 207 6.72 14.74 12.92
C ARG A 207 7.49 15.56 11.89
N ASN A 208 8.50 14.97 11.26
CA ASN A 208 9.30 15.65 10.22
C ASN A 208 8.42 16.17 9.07
N ILE A 209 7.48 15.36 8.59
CA ILE A 209 6.50 15.74 7.56
C ILE A 209 5.65 16.94 8.01
N ARG A 210 5.11 16.93 9.23
CA ARG A 210 4.25 18.02 9.73
C ARG A 210 5.00 19.32 9.96
N GLU A 211 6.28 19.24 10.31
CA GLU A 211 7.15 20.41 10.50
C GLU A 211 7.58 21.03 9.17
N ARG A 212 7.89 20.20 8.17
CA ARG A 212 8.47 20.66 6.89
C ARG A 212 7.45 20.92 5.80
N LEU A 213 6.29 20.26 5.83
CA LEU A 213 5.32 20.31 4.72
C LEU A 213 4.03 21.05 5.10
N LYS A 214 3.39 21.66 4.09
CA LYS A 214 2.09 22.36 4.18
C LYS A 214 1.01 21.64 3.38
N ALA A 215 -0.24 22.03 3.61
CA ALA A 215 -1.39 21.52 2.87
C ALA A 215 -1.24 21.80 1.34
N PRO A 216 -1.65 20.87 0.46
CA PRO A 216 -2.26 19.57 0.76
C PRO A 216 -1.25 18.44 1.04
N TRP A 217 0.05 18.71 0.95
CA TRP A 217 1.13 17.70 1.01
C TRP A 217 1.59 17.37 2.43
N ARG A 218 0.66 17.25 3.37
CA ARG A 218 0.94 16.91 4.76
C ARG A 218 -0.21 16.08 5.33
N PHE A 219 0.09 15.25 6.32
CA PHE A 219 -0.96 14.66 7.14
C PHE A 219 -1.59 15.73 8.03
N GLU A 220 -2.93 15.74 8.11
CA GLU A 220 -3.62 16.62 9.05
C GLU A 220 -3.30 16.26 10.50
N SER A 221 -3.61 17.16 11.44
CA SER A 221 -3.32 16.95 12.87
C SER A 221 -4.07 15.75 13.46
N GLN A 222 -5.26 15.45 12.93
CA GLN A 222 -6.09 14.30 13.33
C GLN A 222 -5.81 13.05 12.49
N GLU A 223 -5.08 13.18 11.38
CA GLU A 223 -4.73 12.08 10.51
C GLU A 223 -3.47 11.38 11.01
N SER A 224 -3.57 10.07 11.23
CA SER A 224 -2.44 9.22 11.55
C SER A 224 -2.06 8.37 10.34
N ILE A 225 -0.75 8.19 10.15
CA ILE A 225 -0.24 7.20 9.20
C ILE A 225 -0.66 5.82 9.74
N PRO A 226 -1.43 5.03 8.97
CA PRO A 226 -1.88 3.73 9.44
C PRO A 226 -0.71 2.78 9.68
N LEU A 227 -0.73 2.08 10.81
CA LEU A 227 0.24 1.03 11.10
C LEU A 227 -0.09 -0.24 10.30
N PRO A 228 0.95 -0.98 9.86
CA PRO A 228 0.75 -2.22 9.13
C PRO A 228 0.13 -3.31 10.02
N ALA A 229 -0.58 -4.23 9.39
CA ALA A 229 -1.11 -5.41 10.08
C ALA A 229 0.01 -6.45 10.32
N PHE A 230 -0.16 -7.26 11.36
CA PHE A 230 0.62 -8.46 11.60
C PHE A 230 -0.16 -9.70 11.19
N MET A 231 0.44 -10.58 10.39
CA MET A 231 -0.18 -11.84 10.03
C MET A 231 0.00 -12.86 11.14
N ARG A 232 -1.12 -13.45 11.57
CA ARG A 232 -1.17 -14.52 12.58
C ARG A 232 -1.82 -15.77 12.02
N TYR A 233 -1.27 -16.93 12.34
CA TYR A 233 -1.87 -18.23 11.99
C TYR A 233 -2.73 -18.82 13.12
N GLU A 234 -2.62 -18.29 14.34
CA GLU A 234 -3.40 -18.70 15.51
C GLU A 234 -3.87 -17.50 16.35
N PRO A 235 -4.84 -17.67 17.26
CA PRO A 235 -5.31 -16.60 18.15
C PRO A 235 -4.22 -16.11 19.09
N LEU A 236 -4.21 -14.80 19.35
CA LEU A 236 -3.31 -14.15 20.31
C LEU A 236 -3.97 -13.98 21.68
N GLN A 237 -3.17 -13.66 22.70
CA GLN A 237 -3.70 -13.30 24.01
C GLN A 237 -4.68 -12.12 23.93
N PRO A 238 -5.79 -12.14 24.70
CA PRO A 238 -6.66 -10.99 24.84
C PRO A 238 -5.90 -9.73 25.28
N GLY A 239 -6.32 -8.56 24.79
CA GLY A 239 -5.74 -7.27 25.19
C GLY A 239 -4.50 -6.82 24.40
N HIS A 240 -4.06 -7.58 23.38
CA HIS A 240 -3.03 -7.09 22.46
C HIS A 240 -3.51 -5.84 21.71
N ARG A 241 -2.61 -4.88 21.47
CA ARG A 241 -2.90 -3.63 20.72
C ARG A 241 -2.52 -3.69 19.24
N LEU A 242 -1.99 -4.83 18.80
CA LEU A 242 -1.54 -5.03 17.42
C LEU A 242 -2.74 -5.12 16.46
N TYR A 243 -2.65 -4.42 15.33
CA TYR A 243 -3.53 -4.69 14.19
C TYR A 243 -3.13 -6.03 13.58
N THR A 244 -4.06 -6.96 13.44
CA THR A 244 -3.73 -8.30 12.95
C THR A 244 -4.68 -8.79 11.86
N ALA A 245 -4.13 -9.48 10.87
CA ALA A 245 -4.86 -10.22 9.86
C ALA A 245 -4.56 -11.72 9.99
N SER A 246 -5.51 -12.57 9.59
CA SER A 246 -5.37 -14.02 9.79
C SER A 246 -4.90 -14.69 8.50
N VAL A 247 -3.96 -15.61 8.65
CA VAL A 247 -3.58 -16.63 7.65
C VAL A 247 -4.03 -18.04 8.08
N GLY A 248 -4.91 -18.13 9.09
CA GLY A 248 -5.48 -19.37 9.60
C GLY A 248 -6.42 -20.05 8.59
N ALA A 249 -6.84 -21.29 8.88
CA ALA A 249 -7.58 -22.16 7.95
C ALA A 249 -8.89 -21.59 7.38
N ASN A 250 -9.49 -20.62 8.08
CA ASN A 250 -10.75 -19.97 7.71
C ASN A 250 -10.56 -18.62 7.00
N SER A 251 -9.33 -18.09 6.94
CA SER A 251 -9.00 -16.89 6.18
C SER A 251 -9.16 -17.12 4.67
N ALA A 252 -9.18 -16.05 3.87
CA ALA A 252 -9.23 -16.19 2.41
C ALA A 252 -8.00 -16.96 1.89
N LEU A 253 -6.81 -16.66 2.41
CA LEU A 253 -5.59 -17.41 2.10
C LEU A 253 -5.69 -18.88 2.53
N GLY A 254 -6.20 -19.15 3.73
CA GLY A 254 -6.34 -20.53 4.19
C GLY A 254 -7.33 -21.36 3.39
N LYS A 255 -8.44 -20.75 2.94
CA LYS A 255 -9.37 -21.40 2.01
C LYS A 255 -8.71 -21.71 0.66
N TYR A 256 -7.88 -20.79 0.14
CA TYR A 256 -7.10 -20.99 -1.08
C TYR A 256 -6.10 -22.15 -0.94
N LEU A 257 -5.25 -22.14 0.09
CA LEU A 257 -4.24 -23.18 0.32
C LEU A 257 -4.87 -24.55 0.56
N ARG A 258 -5.99 -24.62 1.30
CA ARG A 258 -6.74 -25.86 1.50
C ARG A 258 -7.35 -26.40 0.20
N LYS A 259 -7.77 -25.51 -0.72
CA LYS A 259 -8.24 -25.90 -2.05
C LYS A 259 -7.09 -26.50 -2.87
N LEU A 260 -5.92 -25.87 -2.88
CA LEU A 260 -4.73 -26.39 -3.57
C LEU A 260 -4.28 -27.75 -3.03
N ALA A 261 -4.29 -27.91 -1.71
CA ALA A 261 -3.98 -29.16 -1.04
C ALA A 261 -4.97 -30.27 -1.44
N ARG A 262 -6.28 -29.97 -1.43
CA ARG A 262 -7.31 -30.96 -1.78
C ARG A 262 -7.17 -31.49 -3.21
N ILE A 263 -6.80 -30.63 -4.16
CA ILE A 263 -6.59 -31.03 -5.57
C ILE A 263 -5.43 -32.04 -5.69
N ARG A 264 -4.46 -31.97 -4.78
CA ARG A 264 -3.28 -32.87 -4.71
C ARG A 264 -3.46 -34.05 -3.75
N GLY A 265 -4.70 -34.33 -3.31
CA GLY A 265 -4.98 -35.42 -2.38
C GLY A 265 -4.54 -35.17 -0.92
N LEU A 266 -4.10 -33.95 -0.58
CA LEU A 266 -3.69 -33.58 0.77
C LEU A 266 -4.88 -33.01 1.57
N THR A 267 -5.01 -33.41 2.84
CA THR A 267 -6.04 -32.89 3.75
C THR A 267 -5.42 -32.01 4.82
N LEU A 268 -5.68 -30.71 4.75
CA LEU A 268 -5.27 -29.73 5.76
C LEU A 268 -6.49 -29.26 6.57
N LYS A 269 -6.56 -29.65 7.85
CA LYS A 269 -7.64 -29.32 8.80
C LYS A 269 -7.11 -29.20 10.23
N GLY A 270 -7.70 -28.29 11.02
CA GLY A 270 -7.32 -28.12 12.43
C GLY A 270 -5.81 -27.91 12.59
N ASP A 271 -5.20 -28.68 13.49
CA ASP A 271 -3.77 -28.61 13.80
C ASP A 271 -2.86 -28.90 12.60
N SER A 272 -3.25 -29.83 11.72
CA SER A 272 -2.45 -30.12 10.51
C SER A 272 -2.32 -28.92 9.58
N TYR A 273 -3.33 -28.04 9.52
CA TYR A 273 -3.22 -26.78 8.77
C TYR A 273 -2.29 -25.81 9.51
N ARG A 274 -2.40 -25.72 10.84
CA ARG A 274 -1.57 -24.83 11.67
C ARG A 274 -0.08 -25.15 11.51
N GLU A 275 0.29 -26.42 11.68
CA GLU A 275 1.67 -26.87 11.50
C GLU A 275 2.16 -26.63 10.06
N PHE A 276 1.31 -26.85 9.06
CA PHE A 276 1.62 -26.57 7.67
C PHE A 276 1.91 -25.09 7.44
N ILE A 277 0.99 -24.20 7.83
CA ILE A 277 1.14 -22.77 7.55
C ILE A 277 2.32 -22.19 8.32
N GLU A 278 2.60 -22.68 9.53
CA GLU A 278 3.79 -22.29 10.28
C GLU A 278 5.07 -22.62 9.51
N LYS A 279 5.19 -23.85 8.96
CA LYS A 279 6.35 -24.24 8.13
C LYS A 279 6.48 -23.39 6.86
N VAL A 280 5.37 -23.05 6.22
CA VAL A 280 5.37 -22.13 5.06
C VAL A 280 5.92 -20.76 5.46
N LEU A 281 5.43 -20.18 6.55
CA LEU A 281 5.87 -18.86 7.01
C LEU A 281 7.35 -18.85 7.43
N GLN A 282 7.81 -19.93 8.07
CA GLN A 282 9.23 -20.10 8.40
C GLN A 282 10.10 -20.21 7.14
N ALA A 283 9.67 -20.98 6.14
CA ALA A 283 10.38 -21.09 4.85
C ALA A 283 10.44 -19.72 4.14
N PHE A 284 9.35 -18.96 4.13
CA PHE A 284 9.29 -17.64 3.50
C PHE A 284 10.12 -16.59 4.26
N ALA A 285 10.23 -16.70 5.58
CA ALA A 285 11.15 -15.89 6.36
C ALA A 285 12.61 -16.23 6.06
N ALA A 286 12.95 -17.52 5.93
CA ALA A 286 14.28 -17.99 5.55
C ALA A 286 14.66 -17.56 4.12
N ALA A 287 13.69 -17.53 3.20
CA ALA A 287 13.85 -17.02 1.83
C ALA A 287 14.00 -15.49 1.75
N GLY A 288 13.89 -14.77 2.87
CA GLY A 288 14.07 -13.33 2.93
C GLY A 288 12.83 -12.50 2.57
N TRP A 289 11.67 -13.11 2.33
CA TRP A 289 10.44 -12.38 2.02
C TRP A 289 9.68 -11.90 3.25
N LEU A 290 9.74 -12.64 4.36
CA LEU A 290 8.98 -12.29 5.57
C LEU A 290 9.90 -11.85 6.72
N HIS A 291 9.37 -10.93 7.54
CA HIS A 291 9.93 -10.55 8.82
C HIS A 291 9.11 -11.20 9.95
N PRO A 292 9.70 -12.09 10.77
CA PRO A 292 9.05 -12.65 11.95
C PRO A 292 9.19 -11.72 13.17
N GLU A 293 8.13 -11.60 13.96
CA GLU A 293 8.12 -10.91 15.26
C GLU A 293 7.57 -11.86 16.35
N GLU A 294 8.21 -11.88 17.52
CA GLU A 294 7.77 -12.74 18.63
C GLU A 294 6.51 -12.19 19.30
N ALA A 295 5.58 -13.09 19.61
CA ALA A 295 4.34 -12.77 20.32
C ALA A 295 3.93 -13.90 21.26
N ARG A 296 2.80 -13.72 21.95
CA ARG A 296 2.18 -14.74 22.80
C ARG A 296 0.83 -15.16 22.22
N ASN A 297 0.64 -16.46 22.02
CA ASN A 297 -0.65 -17.01 21.60
C ASN A 297 -1.66 -16.98 22.75
N GLN A 298 -2.92 -17.34 22.47
CA GLN A 298 -4.00 -17.32 23.45
C GLN A 298 -3.68 -18.06 24.77
N ASP A 299 -2.88 -19.14 24.70
CA ASP A 299 -2.49 -19.95 25.86
C ASP A 299 -1.23 -19.43 26.58
N GLY A 300 -0.64 -18.32 26.10
CA GLY A 300 0.58 -17.73 26.66
C GLY A 300 1.88 -18.40 26.25
N SER A 301 1.83 -19.33 25.29
CA SER A 301 3.02 -19.89 24.66
C SER A 301 3.60 -18.91 23.64
N ASN A 302 4.90 -19.03 23.37
CA ASN A 302 5.58 -18.26 22.33
C ASN A 302 4.98 -18.60 20.96
N THR A 303 4.70 -17.57 20.17
CA THR A 303 4.26 -17.68 18.78
C THR A 303 4.95 -16.62 17.94
N ARG A 304 4.77 -16.66 16.62
CA ARG A 304 5.35 -15.69 15.70
C ARG A 304 4.28 -15.02 14.84
N LEU A 305 4.45 -13.72 14.68
CA LEU A 305 3.73 -12.90 13.74
C LEU A 305 4.62 -12.63 12.53
N TYR A 306 4.03 -12.38 11.38
CA TYR A 306 4.78 -12.17 10.14
C TYR A 306 4.29 -10.94 9.38
N GLN A 307 5.23 -10.29 8.71
CA GLN A 307 4.97 -9.20 7.77
C GLN A 307 5.85 -9.38 6.53
N LEU A 308 5.40 -8.90 5.38
CA LEU A 308 6.15 -8.88 4.13
C LEU A 308 7.25 -7.83 4.22
N ARG A 309 8.50 -8.21 3.96
CA ARG A 309 9.59 -7.24 3.87
C ARG A 309 9.39 -6.38 2.63
N LEU A 310 9.52 -5.07 2.84
CA LEU A 310 9.54 -4.09 1.77
C LEU A 310 10.78 -4.27 0.88
#